data_AF-A0A6G0W903-F1
#
_entry.id   AF-A0A6G0W903-F1
#
_cell.length_a   1.000
_cell.length_b   1.000
_cell.length_c   1.000
_cell.angle_alpha   90.00
_cell.angle_beta   90.00
_cell.angle_gamma   90.00
#
_symmetry.space_group_name_H-M   'P 1'
#
loop_
_entity.id
_entity.type
_entity.pdbx_description
1 polymer ?
#
loop_
_entity_poly.entity_id
_entity_poly.type
_entity_poly.pdbx_seq_one_letter_code
_entity_poly.pdbx_strand_id
1 'polypeptide(L)'
;MTTTNKLFAYIANTTQEDQKIAKVLGGHDSDSVVTVLDLQQFDAVTKERINTLRDDLFSSCCRLKDENLSVNSAVLDVLFAYFIKAFPQHRSLNATSPLVKRVEKALTRCGIMVEEVVAWSNHLSKIASRVVRQDEKTTEYVHIIEHQAAVID
;
A
#
# COMPACT_ATOMS: atom_id res chain seq x y z
N MET A 1 43.84 -6.85 1.26
CA MET A 1 42.42 -7.28 1.41
C MET A 1 41.56 -6.02 1.36
N THR A 2 40.63 -5.98 0.41
CA THR A 2 39.97 -4.82 -0.17
C THR A 2 38.88 -4.20 0.71
N THR A 3 39.20 -3.13 1.43
CA THR A 3 38.23 -2.21 2.06
C THR A 3 37.20 -1.71 1.05
N THR A 4 37.61 -1.57 -0.21
CA THR A 4 36.79 -1.24 -1.37
C THR A 4 35.64 -2.23 -1.57
N ASN A 5 35.89 -3.54 -1.47
CA ASN A 5 34.86 -4.57 -1.72
C ASN A 5 33.73 -4.52 -0.66
N LYS A 6 34.04 -4.16 0.59
CA LYS A 6 33.04 -3.99 1.64
C LYS A 6 32.18 -2.75 1.44
N LEU A 7 32.76 -1.64 0.99
CA LEU A 7 32.00 -0.41 0.72
C LEU A 7 31.08 -0.59 -0.49
N PHE A 8 31.55 -1.23 -1.57
CA PHE A 8 30.71 -1.55 -2.73
C PHE A 8 29.61 -2.56 -2.39
N ALA A 9 29.90 -3.59 -1.59
CA ALA A 9 28.88 -4.51 -1.09
C ALA A 9 27.87 -3.81 -0.18
N TYR A 10 28.32 -2.88 0.67
CA TYR A 10 27.43 -2.09 1.52
C TYR A 10 26.51 -1.20 0.68
N ILE A 11 27.05 -0.40 -0.25
CA ILE A 11 26.25 0.47 -1.13
C ILE A 11 25.26 -0.34 -1.99
N ALA A 12 25.69 -1.49 -2.52
CA ALA A 12 24.85 -2.33 -3.36
C ALA A 12 23.76 -3.08 -2.57
N ASN A 13 24.03 -3.44 -1.32
CA ASN A 13 23.12 -4.25 -0.50
C ASN A 13 22.23 -3.41 0.42
N THR A 14 22.57 -2.15 0.72
CA THR A 14 21.79 -1.26 1.60
C THR A 14 20.33 -1.19 1.17
N THR A 15 20.03 -1.04 -0.13
CA THR A 15 18.64 -0.96 -0.57
C THR A 15 17.85 -2.24 -0.32
N GLN A 16 18.47 -3.42 -0.51
CA GLN A 16 17.81 -4.69 -0.20
C GLN A 16 17.63 -4.89 1.31
N GLU A 17 18.65 -4.57 2.10
CA GLU A 17 18.57 -4.67 3.56
C GLU A 17 17.54 -3.69 4.13
N ASP A 18 17.50 -2.46 3.64
CA ASP A 18 16.49 -1.45 4.03
C ASP A 18 15.07 -1.94 3.66
N GLN A 19 14.89 -2.58 2.51
CA GLN A 19 13.61 -3.18 2.13
C GLN A 19 13.23 -4.34 3.07
N LYS A 20 14.17 -5.22 3.44
CA LYS A 20 13.93 -6.29 4.41
C LYS A 20 13.52 -5.72 5.77
N ILE A 21 14.24 -4.71 6.26
CA ILE A 21 13.91 -4.02 7.51
C ILE A 21 12.53 -3.36 7.42
N ALA A 22 12.21 -2.69 6.32
CA ALA A 22 10.91 -2.07 6.12
C ALA A 22 9.76 -3.10 6.11
N LYS A 23 9.96 -4.27 5.51
CA LYS A 23 9.00 -5.38 5.55
C LYS A 23 8.78 -5.87 6.98
N VAL A 24 9.86 -6.15 7.71
CA VAL A 24 9.81 -6.61 9.11
C VAL A 24 9.10 -5.58 10.00
N LEU A 25 9.43 -4.29 9.84
CA LEU A 25 8.74 -3.21 10.56
C LEU A 25 7.26 -3.07 10.15
N GLY A 26 6.93 -3.41 8.90
CA GLY A 26 5.56 -3.50 8.39
C GLY A 26 4.80 -4.76 8.82
N GLY A 27 5.42 -5.65 9.61
CA GLY A 27 4.82 -6.91 10.07
C GLY A 27 4.86 -8.05 9.05
N HIS A 28 5.72 -7.96 8.04
CA HIS A 28 5.94 -8.97 7.01
C HIS A 28 7.28 -9.70 7.23
N ASP A 29 7.42 -10.94 6.75
CA ASP A 29 8.72 -11.62 6.72
C ASP A 29 9.73 -10.89 5.81
N SER A 30 11.02 -10.98 6.15
CA SER A 30 12.10 -10.29 5.42
C SER A 30 12.11 -10.61 3.93
N ASP A 31 11.84 -11.86 3.59
CA ASP A 31 11.94 -12.37 2.22
C ASP A 31 10.57 -12.46 1.52
N SER A 32 9.49 -12.06 2.19
CA SER A 32 8.14 -12.05 1.59
C SER A 32 8.01 -11.05 0.45
N VAL A 33 7.21 -11.39 -0.55
CA VAL A 33 6.88 -10.47 -1.65
C VAL A 33 5.68 -9.63 -1.23
N VAL A 34 5.95 -8.40 -0.78
CA VAL A 34 4.89 -7.47 -0.39
C VAL A 34 4.34 -6.76 -1.62
N THR A 35 3.14 -7.13 -2.03
CA THR A 35 2.40 -6.36 -3.04
C THR A 35 1.68 -5.19 -2.40
N VAL A 36 1.96 -4.00 -2.91
CA VAL A 36 1.37 -2.75 -2.46
C VAL A 36 -0.07 -2.65 -2.95
N LEU A 37 -0.99 -2.13 -2.12
CA LEU A 37 -2.34 -1.82 -2.57
C LEU A 37 -2.31 -0.70 -3.61
N ASP A 38 -3.06 -0.89 -4.69
CA ASP A 38 -3.12 0.06 -5.79
C ASP A 38 -4.58 0.36 -6.17
N LEU A 39 -4.83 1.63 -6.49
CA LEU A 39 -6.12 2.14 -6.97
C LEU A 39 -6.36 1.85 -8.46
N GLN A 40 -5.35 1.35 -9.20
CA GLN A 40 -5.52 0.99 -10.62
C GLN A 40 -6.57 -0.09 -10.87
N GLN A 41 -6.95 -0.86 -9.84
CA GLN A 41 -7.94 -1.94 -9.97
C GLN A 41 -9.40 -1.45 -9.98
N PHE A 42 -9.64 -0.16 -9.75
CA PHE A 42 -10.97 0.43 -9.86
C PHE A 42 -11.28 0.85 -11.29
N ASP A 43 -12.56 0.83 -11.65
CA ASP A 43 -13.04 1.40 -12.90
C ASP A 43 -12.83 2.93 -12.93
N ALA A 44 -12.82 3.51 -14.14
CA ALA A 44 -12.48 4.92 -14.34
C ALA A 44 -13.41 5.87 -13.55
N VAL A 45 -14.71 5.56 -13.45
CA VAL A 45 -15.70 6.39 -12.77
C VAL A 45 -15.44 6.37 -11.26
N THR A 46 -15.25 5.18 -10.69
CA THR A 46 -14.92 5.05 -9.27
C THR A 46 -13.59 5.71 -8.94
N LYS A 47 -12.60 5.58 -9.82
CA LYS A 47 -11.28 6.20 -9.64
C LYS A 47 -11.35 7.72 -9.62
N GLU A 48 -12.18 8.33 -10.47
CA GLU A 48 -12.40 9.78 -10.45
C GLU A 48 -13.01 10.26 -9.13
N ARG A 49 -14.01 9.53 -8.59
CA ARG A 49 -14.61 9.82 -7.27
C ARG A 49 -13.58 9.70 -6.14
N ILE A 50 -12.78 8.64 -6.17
CA ILE A 50 -11.68 8.42 -5.21
C ILE A 50 -10.66 9.57 -5.29
N ASN A 51 -10.25 9.96 -6.50
CA ASN A 51 -9.30 11.06 -6.70
C ASN A 51 -9.84 12.39 -6.20
N THR A 52 -11.13 12.66 -6.40
CA THR A 52 -11.78 13.88 -5.90
C THR A 52 -11.70 13.96 -4.37
N LEU A 53 -11.98 12.85 -3.68
CA LEU A 53 -11.87 12.77 -2.22
C LEU A 53 -10.43 12.89 -1.74
N ARG A 54 -9.50 12.21 -2.42
CA ARG A 54 -8.06 12.27 -2.14
C ARG A 54 -7.55 13.69 -2.23
N ASP A 55 -7.87 14.39 -3.32
CA ASP A 55 -7.38 15.74 -3.57
C ASP A 55 -7.95 16.76 -2.57
N ASP A 56 -9.18 16.58 -2.10
CA ASP A 56 -9.75 17.41 -1.04
C ASP A 56 -9.03 17.18 0.31
N LEU A 57 -8.81 15.92 0.69
CA LEU A 57 -8.17 15.55 1.96
C LEU A 57 -6.67 15.89 2.01
N PHE A 58 -5.96 15.67 0.90
CA PHE A 58 -4.51 15.85 0.77
C PHE A 58 -4.12 17.15 0.05
N SER A 59 -5.05 18.08 -0.14
CA SER A 59 -4.81 19.39 -0.76
C SER A 59 -3.60 20.17 -0.20
N SER A 60 -3.24 19.95 1.07
CA SER A 60 -2.06 20.56 1.69
C SER A 60 -0.72 19.90 1.34
N CYS A 61 -0.75 18.68 0.81
CA CYS A 61 0.43 17.87 0.47
C CYS A 61 0.61 17.69 -1.04
N CYS A 62 -0.39 18.13 -1.82
CA CYS A 62 -0.44 18.00 -3.27
C CYS A 62 -0.58 19.40 -3.88
N ARG A 63 -0.04 19.61 -5.09
CA ARG A 63 -0.24 20.85 -5.85
C ARG A 63 0.28 22.09 -5.11
N LEU A 64 1.38 21.91 -4.38
CA LEU A 64 2.12 23.02 -3.77
C LEU A 64 2.80 23.85 -4.86
N LYS A 65 3.07 25.13 -4.58
CA LYS A 65 3.76 26.03 -5.51
C LYS A 65 5.17 25.55 -5.84
N ASP A 66 5.82 24.87 -4.90
CA ASP A 66 7.08 24.18 -5.12
C ASP A 66 6.79 22.70 -5.36
N GLU A 67 7.02 22.26 -6.60
CA GLU A 67 6.79 20.87 -7.01
C GLU A 67 7.71 19.89 -6.26
N ASN A 68 8.88 20.33 -5.79
CA ASN A 68 9.81 19.47 -5.04
C ASN A 68 9.28 19.12 -3.64
N LEU A 69 8.31 19.89 -3.13
CA LEU A 69 7.63 19.62 -1.87
C LEU A 69 6.31 18.88 -2.07
N SER A 70 5.84 18.73 -3.31
CA SER A 70 4.62 18.00 -3.61
C SER A 70 4.87 16.50 -3.58
N VAL A 71 4.03 15.78 -2.83
CA VAL A 71 4.10 14.31 -2.84
C VAL A 71 3.68 13.80 -4.21
N ASN A 72 4.40 12.78 -4.71
CA ASN A 72 4.07 12.13 -5.97
C ASN A 72 2.66 11.51 -5.92
N SER A 73 1.88 11.67 -6.99
CA SER A 73 0.50 11.17 -7.06
C SER A 73 0.39 9.66 -6.90
N ALA A 74 1.34 8.87 -7.41
CA ALA A 74 1.34 7.42 -7.25
C ALA A 74 1.56 7.01 -5.79
N VAL A 75 2.39 7.74 -5.05
CA VAL A 75 2.59 7.50 -3.61
C VAL A 75 1.31 7.82 -2.83
N LEU A 76 0.64 8.91 -3.18
CA LEU A 76 -0.63 9.29 -2.57
C LEU A 76 -1.73 8.28 -2.87
N ASP A 77 -1.78 7.73 -4.08
CA ASP A 77 -2.76 6.70 -4.47
C ASP A 77 -2.60 5.46 -3.58
N VAL A 78 -1.36 5.02 -3.37
CA VAL A 78 -1.05 3.91 -2.46
C VAL A 78 -1.50 4.23 -1.03
N LEU A 79 -1.04 5.36 -0.48
CA LEU A 79 -1.39 5.77 0.90
C LEU A 79 -2.91 5.86 1.07
N PHE A 80 -3.59 6.39 0.07
CA PHE A 80 -5.04 6.55 0.10
C PHE A 80 -5.77 5.22 -0.03
N ALA A 81 -5.27 4.26 -0.80
CA ALA A 81 -5.81 2.90 -0.85
C ALA A 81 -5.76 2.24 0.54
N TYR A 82 -4.64 2.32 1.25
CA TYR A 82 -4.54 1.80 2.62
C TYR A 82 -5.48 2.54 3.58
N PHE A 83 -5.59 3.86 3.44
CA PHE A 83 -6.51 4.66 4.22
C PHE A 83 -7.97 4.24 4.00
N ILE A 84 -8.43 4.10 2.75
CA ILE A 84 -9.78 3.65 2.41
C ILE A 84 -10.03 2.26 3.01
N LYS A 85 -9.09 1.33 2.85
CA LYS A 85 -9.20 -0.02 3.43
C LYS A 85 -9.41 0.04 4.94
N ALA A 86 -8.64 0.84 5.67
CA ALA A 86 -8.70 0.92 7.13
C ALA A 86 -9.84 1.79 7.69
N PHE A 87 -10.39 2.72 6.89
CA PHE A 87 -11.35 3.72 7.36
C PHE A 87 -12.60 3.14 8.06
N PRO A 88 -13.28 2.10 7.53
CA PRO A 88 -14.46 1.53 8.20
C PRO A 88 -14.15 1.03 9.62
N GLN A 89 -12.97 0.43 9.82
CA GLN A 89 -12.52 -0.03 11.14
C GLN A 89 -12.22 1.14 12.08
N HIS A 90 -11.54 2.19 11.60
CA HIS A 90 -11.31 3.39 12.40
C HIS A 90 -12.61 4.06 12.83
N ARG A 91 -13.60 4.08 11.94
CA ARG A 91 -14.93 4.61 12.23
C ARG A 91 -15.67 3.78 13.27
N SER A 92 -15.62 2.45 13.19
CA SER A 92 -16.27 1.58 14.19
C SER A 92 -15.63 1.68 15.57
N LEU A 93 -14.31 1.88 15.62
CA LEU A 93 -13.57 2.04 16.88
C LEU A 93 -13.86 3.38 17.55
N ASN A 94 -13.83 4.48 16.80
CA ASN A 94 -14.14 5.80 17.35
C ASN A 94 -14.71 6.76 16.29
N ALA A 95 -16.03 6.73 16.16
CA ALA A 95 -16.77 7.61 15.25
C ALA A 95 -16.61 9.10 15.58
N THR A 96 -16.30 9.45 16.83
CA THR A 96 -16.17 10.87 17.25
C THR A 96 -14.76 11.43 17.06
N SER A 97 -13.81 10.60 16.61
CA SER A 97 -12.42 11.00 16.43
C SER A 97 -12.27 12.14 15.42
N PRO A 98 -11.27 13.03 15.61
CA PRO A 98 -11.02 14.13 14.67
C PRO A 98 -10.79 13.65 13.23
N LEU A 99 -10.14 12.49 13.06
CA LEU A 99 -9.92 11.86 11.77
C LEU A 99 -11.25 11.54 11.09
N VAL A 100 -12.14 10.81 11.76
CA VAL A 100 -13.44 10.40 11.19
C VAL A 100 -14.27 11.61 10.83
N LYS A 101 -14.36 12.61 11.73
CA LYS A 101 -15.08 13.87 11.45
C LYS A 101 -14.52 14.62 10.25
N ARG A 102 -13.18 14.67 10.10
CA ARG A 102 -12.53 15.33 8.95
C ARG A 102 -12.91 14.64 7.64
N VAL A 103 -12.92 13.31 7.65
CA VAL A 103 -13.24 12.49 6.47
C VAL A 103 -14.72 12.60 6.13
N GLU A 104 -15.63 12.50 7.11
CA GLU A 104 -17.06 12.68 6.88
C GLU A 104 -17.37 14.07 6.30
N LYS A 105 -16.71 15.11 6.81
CA LYS A 105 -16.85 16.46 6.25
C LYS A 105 -16.34 16.54 4.80
N ALA A 106 -15.27 15.82 4.46
CA ALA A 106 -14.76 15.75 3.09
C ALA A 106 -15.72 14.99 2.17
N LEU A 107 -16.27 13.87 2.64
CA LEU A 107 -17.29 13.09 1.93
C LEU A 107 -18.52 13.94 1.57
N THR A 108 -19.01 14.75 2.51
CA THR A 108 -20.10 15.70 2.25
C THR A 108 -19.72 16.73 1.18
N ARG A 109 -18.49 17.28 1.19
CA ARG A 109 -18.04 18.24 0.18
C ARG A 109 -17.95 17.61 -1.22
N CYS A 110 -17.50 16.37 -1.30
CA CYS A 110 -17.33 15.66 -2.56
C CYS A 110 -18.61 14.98 -3.06
N GLY A 111 -19.71 15.00 -2.29
CA GLY A 111 -20.94 14.28 -2.65
C GLY A 111 -20.76 12.77 -2.70
N ILE A 112 -19.91 12.23 -1.82
CA ILE A 112 -19.62 10.80 -1.71
C ILE A 112 -20.30 10.27 -0.45
N MET A 113 -21.01 9.15 -0.60
CA MET A 113 -21.68 8.49 0.50
C MET A 113 -20.70 7.60 1.26
N VAL A 114 -20.93 7.41 2.55
CA VAL A 114 -20.08 6.58 3.41
C VAL A 114 -20.07 5.13 2.91
N GLU A 115 -21.21 4.66 2.44
CA GLU A 115 -21.45 3.33 1.90
C GLU A 115 -20.56 3.05 0.69
N GLU A 116 -20.26 4.06 -0.13
CA GLU A 116 -19.32 3.95 -1.25
C GLU A 116 -17.90 3.67 -0.75
N VAL A 117 -17.46 4.39 0.29
CA VAL A 117 -16.13 4.17 0.90
C VAL A 117 -16.04 2.78 1.52
N VAL A 118 -17.10 2.30 2.15
CA VAL A 118 -17.17 0.92 2.67
C VAL A 118 -17.12 -0.10 1.53
N ALA A 119 -17.80 0.15 0.42
CA ALA A 119 -17.73 -0.71 -0.77
C ALA A 119 -16.30 -0.75 -1.35
N TRP A 120 -15.61 0.40 -1.43
CA TRP A 120 -14.22 0.47 -1.88
C TRP A 120 -13.27 -0.27 -0.94
N SER A 121 -13.45 -0.13 0.38
CA SER A 121 -12.67 -0.87 1.38
C SER A 121 -12.84 -2.39 1.24
N ASN A 122 -14.08 -2.86 1.03
CA ASN A 122 -14.36 -4.27 0.79
C ASN A 122 -13.71 -4.77 -0.50
N HIS A 123 -13.74 -3.97 -1.57
CA HIS A 123 -13.05 -4.29 -2.82
C HIS A 123 -11.54 -4.44 -2.61
N LEU A 124 -10.91 -3.47 -1.96
CA LEU A 124 -9.48 -3.50 -1.64
C LEU A 124 -9.09 -4.68 -0.73
N SER A 125 -9.95 -5.05 0.21
CA SER A 125 -9.72 -6.20 1.09
C SER A 125 -9.77 -7.53 0.32
N LYS A 126 -10.67 -7.65 -0.66
CA LYS A 126 -10.72 -8.81 -1.56
C LYS A 126 -9.47 -8.89 -2.44
N ILE A 127 -8.94 -7.76 -2.88
CA ILE A 127 -7.69 -7.71 -3.65
C ILE A 127 -6.53 -8.17 -2.77
N ALA A 128 -6.36 -7.56 -1.60
CA ALA A 128 -5.27 -7.88 -0.68
C ALA A 128 -5.24 -9.39 -0.32
N SER A 129 -6.40 -9.99 -0.07
CA SER A 129 -6.51 -11.42 0.24
C SER A 129 -6.22 -12.33 -0.96
N ARG A 130 -6.50 -11.90 -2.20
CA ARG A 130 -6.11 -12.66 -3.40
C ARG A 130 -4.60 -12.69 -3.58
N VAL A 131 -3.92 -11.58 -3.31
CA VAL A 131 -2.48 -11.52 -3.52
C VAL A 131 -1.73 -12.38 -2.51
N VAL A 132 -2.12 -12.36 -1.22
CA VAL A 132 -1.55 -13.25 -0.20
C VAL A 132 -1.66 -14.73 -0.62
N ARG A 133 -2.81 -15.14 -1.16
CA ARG A 133 -3.02 -16.52 -1.65
C ARG A 133 -2.18 -16.88 -2.88
N GLN A 134 -1.83 -15.92 -3.72
CA GLN A 134 -0.98 -16.16 -4.88
C GLN A 134 0.49 -16.30 -4.47
N ASP A 135 0.94 -15.53 -3.48
CA ASP A 135 2.29 -15.62 -2.93
C ASP A 135 2.54 -16.96 -2.22
N GLU A 136 1.58 -17.42 -1.40
CA GLU A 136 1.63 -18.73 -0.74
C GLU A 136 1.78 -19.88 -1.75
N LYS A 137 0.98 -19.88 -2.82
CA LYS A 137 1.07 -20.91 -3.87
C LYS A 137 2.40 -20.86 -4.60
N THR A 138 2.88 -19.66 -4.93
CA THR A 138 4.15 -19.50 -5.66
C THR A 138 5.31 -19.99 -4.80
N THR A 139 5.30 -19.69 -3.50
CA THR A 139 6.28 -20.18 -2.53
C THR A 139 6.26 -21.71 -2.42
N GLU A 140 5.07 -22.31 -2.39
CA GLU A 140 4.91 -23.77 -2.39
C GLU A 140 5.50 -24.43 -3.65
N TYR A 141 5.24 -23.87 -4.84
CA TYR A 141 5.80 -24.37 -6.09
C TYR A 141 7.33 -24.24 -6.16
N VAL A 142 7.90 -23.13 -5.68
CA VAL A 142 9.36 -22.94 -5.63
C VAL A 142 10.01 -23.96 -4.71
N HIS A 143 9.44 -24.19 -3.52
CA HIS A 143 9.96 -25.19 -2.58
C HIS A 143 9.90 -26.63 -3.15
N ILE A 144 8.87 -26.96 -3.93
CA ILE A 144 8.79 -28.25 -4.63
C ILE A 144 9.89 -28.38 -5.68
N ILE A 145 10.17 -27.32 -6.45
CA ILE A 145 11.22 -27.32 -7.49
C ILE A 145 12.61 -27.46 -6.84
N GLU A 146 12.88 -26.72 -5.75
CA GLU A 146 14.14 -26.80 -5.02
C GLU A 146 14.35 -28.19 -4.39
N HIS A 147 13.30 -28.78 -3.80
CA HIS A 147 13.35 -30.14 -3.27
C HIS A 147 13.61 -31.16 -4.39
N GLN A 148 13.00 -31.01 -5.56
CA GLN A 148 13.25 -31.90 -6.70
C GLN A 148 14.69 -31.76 -7.24
N ALA A 149 15.22 -30.54 -7.31
CA ALA A 149 16.60 -30.31 -7.72
C ALA A 149 17.62 -30.94 -6.75
N ALA A 150 17.36 -30.87 -5.44
CA ALA A 150 18.22 -31.45 -4.41
C ALA A 150 18.20 -32.99 -4.33
N VAL A 151 17.22 -33.66 -4.96
CA VAL A 151 17.09 -35.13 -5.00
C VAL A 151 17.71 -35.73 -6.28
N ILE A 152 18.08 -34.89 -7.25
CA ILE A 152 18.64 -35.31 -8.55
C ILE A 152 20.19 -35.23 -8.56
N ASP A 153 20.80 -34.64 -7.54
CA ASP A 153 22.24 -34.75 -7.20
C ASP A 153 22.52 -35.88 -6.20
#